data_AF-A0A5J4R730-F1
#
_entry.id   AF-A0A5J4R730-F1
#
_cell.length_a   1.000
_cell.length_b   1.000
_cell.length_c   1.000
_cell.angle_alpha   90.00
_cell.angle_beta   90.00
_cell.angle_gamma   90.00
#
_symmetry.space_group_name_H-M   'P 1'
#
loop_
_entity.id
_entity.type
_entity.pdbx_description
1 polymer ?
#
loop_
_entity_poly.entity_id
_entity_poly.type
_entity_poly.pdbx_seq_one_letter_code
_entity_poly.pdbx_strand_id
1 'polypeptide(L)'
;MKHFCLLLSFLFLPFFARAQEAIALNPVDTSPGDTLKKITLLFAGDLMQHQAQINAARLPNGGFDYSECFKYVKEEISKADIVIGNLEVTLAGPPYTGYPSFGSPDEYLFA
;
A
#
# COMPACT_ATOMS: atom_id res chain seq x y z
N MET A 1 -11.25 17.63 -44.09
CA MET A 1 -10.71 17.14 -42.80
C MET A 1 -11.86 16.77 -41.85
N LYS A 2 -12.70 15.79 -42.22
CA LYS A 2 -13.90 15.38 -41.46
C LYS A 2 -13.91 13.89 -41.11
N HIS A 3 -12.76 13.22 -41.20
CA HIS A 3 -12.63 11.78 -40.93
C HIS A 3 -11.53 11.44 -39.91
N PHE A 4 -11.12 12.40 -39.09
CA PHE A 4 -10.17 12.16 -37.98
C PHE A 4 -10.86 12.16 -36.60
N CYS A 5 -12.15 11.83 -36.55
CA CYS A 5 -12.98 11.86 -35.33
C CYS A 5 -13.44 10.47 -34.82
N LEU A 6 -12.92 9.35 -35.33
CA LEU A 6 -13.51 8.03 -35.03
C LEU A 6 -12.57 6.98 -34.42
N LEU A 7 -11.45 7.37 -33.83
CA LEU A 7 -10.52 6.42 -33.18
C LEU A 7 -10.05 6.84 -31.78
N LEU A 8 -10.68 7.84 -31.17
CA LEU A 8 -10.32 8.35 -29.84
C LEU A 8 -11.45 8.21 -28.80
N SER A 9 -12.32 7.21 -28.94
CA SER A 9 -13.50 7.03 -28.06
C SER A 9 -13.51 5.74 -27.24
N PHE A 10 -12.41 4.98 -27.17
CA PHE A 10 -12.41 3.65 -26.52
C PHE A 10 -11.36 3.45 -25.41
N LEU A 11 -10.77 4.51 -24.86
CA LEU A 11 -9.80 4.40 -23.75
C LEU A 11 -10.21 5.10 -22.44
N PHE A 12 -11.48 5.51 -22.32
CA PHE A 12 -12.06 5.98 -21.06
C PHE A 12 -13.29 5.14 -20.71
N LEU A 13 -13.09 3.85 -20.45
CA LEU A 13 -14.00 3.08 -19.62
C LEU A 13 -13.48 3.18 -18.18
N PRO A 14 -14.09 3.98 -17.30
CA PRO A 14 -13.78 3.87 -15.89
C PRO A 14 -14.38 2.54 -15.42
N PHE A 15 -13.51 1.56 -15.17
CA PHE A 15 -13.87 0.31 -14.50
C PHE A 15 -14.14 0.61 -13.02
N PHE A 16 -15.23 1.33 -12.72
CA PHE A 16 -15.77 1.40 -11.37
C PHE A 16 -16.66 0.17 -11.15
N ALA A 17 -16.03 -0.98 -10.91
CA ALA A 17 -16.71 -2.09 -10.25
C ALA A 17 -16.84 -1.75 -8.76
N ARG A 18 -17.75 -0.85 -8.40
CA ARG A 18 -18.16 -0.66 -7.01
C ARG A 18 -19.44 -1.45 -6.77
N ALA A 19 -19.30 -2.73 -6.46
CA ALA A 19 -20.34 -3.45 -5.74
C ALA A 19 -20.29 -2.99 -4.27
N GLN A 20 -20.83 -1.81 -3.98
CA GLN A 20 -21.18 -1.46 -2.61
C GLN A 20 -22.60 -1.95 -2.40
N GLU A 21 -22.75 -3.13 -1.81
CA GLU A 21 -24.02 -3.49 -1.20
C GLU A 21 -24.27 -2.46 -0.09
N ALA A 22 -25.24 -1.57 -0.29
CA ALA A 22 -25.68 -0.69 0.76
C ALA A 22 -26.40 -1.55 1.79
N ILE A 23 -25.70 -1.94 2.86
CA ILE A 23 -26.37 -2.41 4.06
C ILE A 23 -27.16 -1.21 4.55
N ALA A 24 -28.49 -1.25 4.35
CA ALA A 24 -29.40 -0.36 5.04
C ALA A 24 -29.25 -0.68 6.53
N LEU A 25 -28.36 0.04 7.20
CA LEU A 25 -28.33 0.06 8.65
C LEU A 25 -29.70 0.62 9.05
N ASN A 26 -30.61 -0.26 9.51
CA ASN A 26 -31.75 0.18 10.28
C ASN A 26 -31.19 1.13 11.35
N PRO A 27 -31.80 2.30 11.58
CA PRO A 27 -31.31 3.23 12.57
C PRO A 27 -31.25 2.46 13.89
N VAL A 28 -30.03 2.09 14.29
CA VAL A 28 -29.74 1.66 15.64
C VAL A 28 -30.27 2.78 16.50
N ASP A 29 -31.15 2.41 17.42
CA ASP A 29 -31.82 3.30 18.36
C ASP A 29 -30.74 4.09 19.10
N THR A 30 -30.35 5.22 18.53
CA THR A 30 -29.18 5.99 18.93
C THR A 30 -29.69 6.92 20.00
N SER A 31 -29.59 6.47 21.26
CA SER A 31 -29.89 7.34 22.38
C SER A 31 -29.04 8.61 22.25
N PRO A 32 -29.57 9.80 22.64
CA PRO A 32 -28.82 11.05 22.55
C PRO A 32 -27.58 10.97 23.46
N GLY A 33 -26.44 10.58 22.88
CA GLY A 33 -25.22 10.30 23.63
C GLY A 33 -24.30 9.27 22.97
N ASP A 34 -24.83 8.41 22.08
CA ASP A 34 -24.01 7.42 21.39
C ASP A 34 -23.25 8.07 20.23
N THR A 35 -21.99 8.42 20.47
CA THR A 35 -21.14 9.04 19.45
C THR A 35 -20.60 7.93 18.55
N LEU A 36 -21.08 7.85 17.31
CA LEU A 36 -20.54 6.95 16.29
C LEU A 36 -19.01 7.08 16.24
N LYS A 37 -18.31 5.99 16.60
CA LYS A 37 -16.85 5.89 16.48
C LYS A 37 -16.54 5.23 15.14
N LYS A 38 -15.71 5.89 14.35
CA LYS A 38 -15.18 5.37 13.08
C LYS A 38 -13.70 5.05 13.27
N ILE A 39 -13.27 3.94 12.67
CA ILE A 39 -11.87 3.59 12.49
C ILE A 39 -11.62 3.31 11.01
N THR A 40 -10.47 3.72 10.47
CA THR A 40 -10.04 3.44 9.11
C THR A 40 -8.93 2.38 9.11
N LEU A 41 -9.12 1.34 8.28
CA LEU A 41 -8.16 0.26 8.11
C LEU A 41 -7.62 0.31 6.69
N LEU A 42 -6.29 0.20 6.53
CA LEU A 42 -5.64 0.00 5.24
C LEU A 42 -4.96 -1.37 5.24
N PHE A 43 -5.27 -2.17 4.22
CA PHE A 43 -4.61 -3.45 3.98
C PHE A 43 -3.74 -3.33 2.73
N ALA A 44 -2.43 -3.48 2.90
CA ALA A 44 -1.49 -3.69 1.83
C ALA A 44 -1.29 -5.19 1.60
N GLY A 45 -0.95 -5.55 0.37
CA GLY A 45 -0.51 -6.92 0.05
C GLY A 45 0.90 -7.17 0.56
N ASP A 46 1.70 -7.82 -0.27
CA ASP A 46 3.01 -8.30 0.12
C ASP A 46 4.01 -7.16 0.27
N LEU A 47 4.55 -7.02 1.47
CA LEU A 47 5.76 -6.27 1.77
C LEU A 47 6.96 -7.13 1.37
N MET A 48 7.18 -7.18 0.06
CA MET A 48 8.33 -7.81 -0.57
C MET A 48 9.40 -6.79 -0.93
N GLN A 49 10.65 -7.26 -0.94
CA GLN A 49 11.72 -6.53 -1.61
C GLN A 49 12.60 -7.39 -2.51
N HIS A 50 13.07 -6.77 -3.58
CA HIS A 50 14.06 -7.32 -4.50
C HIS A 50 15.42 -6.62 -4.35
N GLN A 51 16.44 -7.18 -5.00
CA GLN A 51 17.81 -6.69 -4.92
C GLN A 51 17.96 -5.20 -5.25
N ALA A 52 17.17 -4.68 -6.20
CA ALA A 52 17.20 -3.27 -6.57
C ALA A 52 16.79 -2.35 -5.40
N GLN A 53 15.82 -2.74 -4.58
CA GLN A 53 15.39 -1.96 -3.41
C GLN A 53 16.44 -2.01 -2.30
N ILE A 54 17.03 -3.19 -2.03
CA ILE A 54 18.15 -3.33 -1.09
C ILE A 54 19.33 -2.43 -1.50
N ASN A 55 19.65 -2.40 -2.80
CA ASN A 55 20.73 -1.58 -3.32
C ASN A 55 20.41 -0.09 -3.23
N ALA A 56 19.18 0.32 -3.53
CA ALA A 56 18.74 1.71 -3.46
C ALA A 56 18.71 2.24 -2.02
N ALA A 57 18.38 1.38 -1.04
CA ALA A 57 18.33 1.74 0.37
C ALA A 57 19.71 1.79 1.05
N ARG A 58 20.76 1.21 0.43
CA ARG A 58 22.07 1.07 1.07
C ARG A 58 22.76 2.42 1.28
N LEU A 59 23.17 2.68 2.52
CA LEU A 59 23.93 3.86 2.91
C LEU A 59 25.45 3.62 2.84
N PRO A 60 26.28 4.67 2.67
CA PRO A 60 27.74 4.55 2.65
C PRO A 60 28.37 3.98 3.94
N ASN A 61 27.68 4.11 5.07
CA ASN A 61 28.12 3.61 6.38
C ASN A 61 27.78 2.12 6.61
N GLY A 62 27.13 1.45 5.64
CA GLY A 62 26.74 0.05 5.73
C GLY A 62 25.32 -0.21 6.24
N GLY A 63 24.60 0.82 6.71
CA GLY A 63 23.18 0.73 7.08
C GLY A 63 22.24 0.86 5.87
N PHE A 64 20.94 0.90 6.15
CA PHE A 64 19.89 1.01 5.13
C PHE A 64 18.85 2.09 5.49
N ASP A 65 18.40 2.84 4.50
CA ASP A 65 17.30 3.81 4.59
C ASP A 65 16.30 3.56 3.46
N TYR A 66 15.10 3.15 3.82
CA TYR A 66 14.03 2.80 2.88
C TYR A 66 13.03 3.93 2.65
N SER A 67 13.23 5.12 3.23
CA SER A 67 12.30 6.24 3.11
C SER A 67 11.97 6.60 1.64
N GLU A 68 12.96 6.54 0.76
CA GLU A 68 12.79 6.77 -0.67
C GLU A 68 11.94 5.69 -1.38
N CYS A 69 11.93 4.46 -0.88
CA CYS A 69 11.12 3.36 -1.44
C CYS A 69 9.61 3.59 -1.21
N PHE A 70 9.24 4.26 -0.12
CA PHE A 70 7.84 4.46 0.27
C PHE A 70 7.32 5.88 0.02
N LYS A 71 8.16 6.81 -0.47
CA LYS A 71 7.83 8.24 -0.58
C LYS A 71 6.52 8.54 -1.31
N TYR A 72 6.17 7.75 -2.32
CA TYR A 72 4.97 7.99 -3.15
C TYR A 72 3.68 7.44 -2.52
N VAL A 73 3.77 6.56 -1.53
CA VAL A 73 2.61 5.93 -0.87
C VAL A 73 2.44 6.37 0.58
N LYS A 74 3.43 7.06 1.14
CA LYS A 74 3.45 7.54 2.53
C LYS A 74 2.21 8.35 2.91
N GLU A 75 1.75 9.25 2.03
CA GLU A 75 0.57 10.07 2.29
C GLU A 75 -0.70 9.21 2.43
N GLU A 76 -0.85 8.18 1.60
CA GLU A 76 -2.02 7.32 1.63
C GLU A 76 -2.04 6.43 2.87
N ILE A 77 -0.88 5.85 3.21
CA ILE A 77 -0.69 5.05 4.43
C ILE A 77 -1.04 5.86 5.69
N SER A 78 -0.65 7.14 5.71
CA SER A 78 -0.85 8.02 6.88
C SER A 78 -2.31 8.44 7.13
N LYS A 79 -3.23 8.16 6.20
CA LYS A 79 -4.67 8.48 6.35
C LYS A 79 -5.43 7.42 7.17
N ALA A 80 -4.84 6.24 7.35
CA ALA A 80 -5.46 5.14 8.08
C ALA A 80 -5.09 5.18 9.57
N ASP A 81 -6.05 4.82 10.43
CA ASP A 81 -5.80 4.64 11.86
C ASP A 81 -4.95 3.38 12.12
N ILE A 82 -5.19 2.33 11.33
CA ILE A 82 -4.45 1.07 11.39
C ILE A 82 -4.09 0.62 9.97
N VAL A 83 -2.82 0.24 9.80
CA VAL A 83 -2.27 -0.28 8.54
C VAL A 83 -1.77 -1.70 8.77
N ILE A 84 -2.12 -2.61 7.88
CA ILE A 84 -1.74 -4.02 7.93
C ILE A 84 -1.14 -4.40 6.57
N GLY A 85 0.01 -5.06 6.57
CA GLY A 85 0.64 -5.60 5.36
C GLY A 85 1.06 -7.06 5.56
N ASN A 86 1.11 -7.83 4.48
CA ASN A 86 1.64 -9.19 4.51
C ASN A 86 3.17 -9.15 4.46
N LEU A 87 3.86 -9.54 5.52
CA LEU A 87 5.33 -9.56 5.50
C LEU A 87 5.84 -10.77 4.71
N GLU A 88 6.27 -10.56 3.47
CA GLU A 88 6.78 -11.63 2.58
C GLU A 88 8.29 -11.47 2.33
N VAL A 89 9.04 -11.37 3.43
CA VAL A 89 10.51 -11.35 3.41
C VAL A 89 11.06 -12.14 4.60
N THR A 90 12.34 -12.52 4.52
CA THR A 90 13.03 -13.16 5.64
C THR A 90 13.95 -12.17 6.34
N LEU A 91 13.76 -11.96 7.65
CA LEU A 91 14.63 -11.14 8.51
C LEU A 91 15.65 -12.03 9.25
N ALA A 92 16.55 -12.68 8.49
CA ALA A 92 17.54 -13.64 9.03
C ALA A 92 18.96 -13.05 9.19
N GLY A 93 19.12 -11.75 8.97
CA GLY A 93 20.44 -11.11 8.88
C GLY A 93 21.15 -11.37 7.55
N PRO A 94 22.42 -10.94 7.42
CA PRO A 94 23.18 -11.05 6.17
C PRO A 94 23.52 -12.51 5.81
N PRO A 95 23.70 -12.83 4.51
CA PRO A 95 23.69 -11.91 3.38
C PRO A 95 22.28 -11.53 2.91
N TYR A 96 22.06 -10.23 2.68
CA TYR A 96 20.80 -9.72 2.14
C TYR A 96 20.71 -9.96 0.65
N THR A 97 19.59 -10.53 0.20
CA THR A 97 19.38 -10.97 -1.17
C THR A 97 17.92 -10.76 -1.58
N GLY A 98 17.70 -10.44 -2.86
CA GLY A 98 16.35 -10.51 -3.44
C GLY A 98 15.87 -11.95 -3.66
N TYR A 99 14.99 -12.15 -4.63
CA TYR A 99 14.57 -13.48 -5.07
C TYR A 99 15.78 -14.43 -5.30
N PRO A 100 15.72 -15.70 -4.87
CA PRO A 100 14.55 -16.38 -4.27
C PRO A 100 14.49 -16.36 -2.74
N SER A 101 15.53 -15.88 -2.06
CA SER A 101 15.62 -16.00 -0.59
C SER A 101 15.01 -14.83 0.16
N PHE A 102 14.84 -13.67 -0.50
CA PHE A 102 14.21 -12.47 0.08
C PHE A 102 14.81 -12.07 1.45
N GLY A 103 16.12 -12.29 1.62
CA GLY A 103 16.86 -11.96 2.82
C GLY A 103 16.99 -10.46 2.98
N SER A 104 16.37 -9.90 4.01
CA SER A 104 16.10 -8.48 4.13
C SER A 104 16.78 -7.85 5.35
N PRO A 105 17.30 -6.61 5.26
CA PRO A 105 17.72 -5.84 6.43
C PRO A 105 16.53 -5.56 7.34
N ASP A 106 16.77 -5.52 8.65
CA ASP A 106 15.74 -5.24 9.65
C ASP A 106 15.17 -3.82 9.47
N GLU A 107 15.97 -2.89 8.96
CA GLU A 107 15.56 -1.52 8.61
C GLU A 107 14.41 -1.46 7.61
N TYR A 108 14.18 -2.51 6.81
CA TYR A 108 13.01 -2.58 5.91
C TYR A 108 11.68 -2.55 6.70
N LEU A 109 11.64 -3.16 7.89
CA LEU A 109 10.43 -3.17 8.73
C LEU A 109 10.15 -1.82 9.40
N PHE A 110 11.17 -0.97 9.52
CA PHE A 110 11.09 0.34 10.17
C PHE A 110 10.97 1.51 9.19
N ALA A 111 10.76 1.20 7.90
CA ALA A 111 10.69 2.15 6.79
C ALA A 111 9.52 3.16 6.89
#